data_AF-A0A3D0UKI2-F1
#
_entry.id   AF-A0A3D0UKI2-F1
#
_cell.length_a   1.000
_cell.length_b   1.000
_cell.length_c   1.000
_cell.angle_alpha   90.00
_cell.angle_beta   90.00
_cell.angle_gamma   90.00
#
_symmetry.space_group_name_H-M   'P 1'
#
loop_
_entity.id
_entity.type
_entity.pdbx_description
1 polymer ?
#
loop_
_entity_poly.entity_id
_entity_poly.type
_entity_poly.pdbx_seq_one_letter_code
_entity_poly.pdbx_strand_id
1 'polypeptide(L)' 'MDDFINRFVDNAADFLAKRPGLLPLVGLALIVLNFLLQIIPGSGTWIVDTNFFLHLGLIIAIFGLLLIRALD' A
#
# COMPACT_ATOMS: atom_id res chain seq x y z
N MET A 1 -20.34 -5.11 7.70
CA MET A 1 -19.76 -4.31 6.59
C MET A 1 -18.30 -4.74 6.36
N ASP A 2 -18.00 -6.01 6.70
CA ASP A 2 -16.63 -6.48 6.98
C ASP A 2 -16.18 -7.50 5.92
N ASP A 3 -17.13 -8.13 5.23
CA ASP A 3 -16.85 -9.16 4.22
C ASP A 3 -16.15 -8.61 2.96
N PHE A 4 -16.44 -7.36 2.58
CA PHE A 4 -15.78 -6.76 1.41
C PHE A 4 -14.31 -6.44 1.73
N ILE A 5 -14.04 -5.93 2.93
CA ILE A 5 -12.69 -5.61 3.40
C ILE A 5 -11.89 -6.89 3.61
N ASN A 6 -12.46 -7.89 4.30
CA ASN A 6 -11.80 -9.17 4.53
C ASN A 6 -11.49 -9.90 3.22
N ARG A 7 -12.42 -9.94 2.25
CA ARG A 7 -12.15 -10.56 0.95
C ARG A 7 -11.10 -9.79 0.13
N PHE A 8 -11.05 -8.47 0.25
CA PHE A 8 -10.01 -7.66 -0.40
C PHE A 8 -8.63 -7.93 0.21
N VAL A 9 -8.57 -8.03 1.53
CA VAL A 9 -7.33 -8.32 2.28
C VAL A 9 -6.86 -9.75 2.02
N ASP A 10 -7.76 -10.74 2.04
CA ASP A 10 -7.43 -12.14 1.76
C ASP A 10 -6.94 -12.34 0.32
N ASN A 11 -7.60 -11.72 -0.67
CA ASN A 11 -7.11 -11.78 -2.05
C ASN A 11 -5.77 -11.07 -2.21
N ALA A 12 -5.55 -9.94 -1.52
CA ALA A 12 -4.27 -9.26 -1.55
C ALA A 12 -3.17 -10.13 -0.93
N ALA A 13 -3.46 -10.81 0.18
CA ALA A 13 -2.53 -11.72 0.87
C ALA A 13 -2.17 -12.94 0.00
N ASP A 14 -3.15 -13.59 -0.63
CA ASP A 14 -2.94 -14.71 -1.55
C ASP A 14 -2.17 -14.29 -2.81
N PHE A 15 -2.37 -13.05 -3.29
CA PHE A 15 -1.56 -12.49 -4.37
C PHE A 15 -0.11 -12.30 -3.92
N LEU A 16 0.10 -11.65 -2.77
CA LEU A 16 1.42 -11.37 -2.19
C LEU A 16 2.25 -12.64 -1.95
N ALA A 17 1.60 -13.74 -1.53
CA ALA A 17 2.25 -15.03 -1.33
C ALA A 17 2.77 -15.66 -2.63
N LYS A 18 2.21 -15.30 -3.79
CA LYS A 18 2.48 -15.96 -5.06
C LYS A 18 3.58 -15.30 -5.89
N ARG A 19 3.92 -14.03 -5.63
CA ARG A 19 5.07 -13.34 -6.26
C ARG A 19 5.73 -12.37 -5.26
N PRO A 20 6.97 -12.60 -4.81
CA PRO A 20 7.64 -11.75 -3.82
C PRO A 20 7.78 -10.28 -4.26
N GLY A 21 7.73 -10.01 -5.58
CA GLY A 21 7.64 -8.69 -6.21
C GLY A 21 6.39 -7.86 -5.92
N LEU A 22 5.36 -8.44 -5.30
CA LEU A 22 4.07 -7.77 -5.10
C LEU A 22 4.05 -6.83 -3.90
N LEU A 23 4.87 -7.05 -2.87
CA LEU A 23 4.96 -6.15 -1.72
C LEU A 23 5.41 -4.74 -2.12
N PRO A 24 6.47 -4.56 -2.95
CA PRO A 24 6.80 -3.25 -3.53
C PRO A 24 5.66 -2.63 -4.33
N LEU A 25 4.93 -3.44 -5.11
CA LEU A 25 3.81 -2.98 -5.92
C LEU A 25 2.65 -2.48 -5.07
N VAL A 26 2.36 -3.11 -3.94
CA VAL A 26 1.35 -2.65 -2.98
C VAL A 26 1.78 -1.34 -2.32
N GLY A 27 3.05 -1.23 -1.92
CA GLY A 27 3.60 0.03 -1.40
C GLY A 27 3.54 1.16 -2.42
N LEU A 28 3.84 0.87 -3.69
CA LEU A 28 3.72 1.81 -4.80
C LEU A 28 2.26 2.23 -5.03
N ALA A 29 1.31 1.30 -4.98
CA ALA A 29 -0.11 1.61 -5.13
C ALA A 29 -0.61 2.53 -4.01
N LEU A 30 -0.17 2.33 -2.76
CA LEU A 30 -0.47 3.21 -1.62
C LEU A 30 0.08 4.63 -1.82
N ILE A 31 1.29 4.75 -2.36
CA ILE A 31 1.91 6.05 -2.70
C ILE A 31 1.09 6.77 -3.79
N VAL A 32 0.70 6.06 -4.85
CA VAL A 32 -0.13 6.61 -5.94
C VAL A 32 -1.49 7.03 -5.40
N LEU A 33 -2.11 6.22 -4.53
CA LEU A 33 -3.38 6.56 -3.90
C LEU A 33 -3.27 7.81 -3.02
N ASN A 34 -2.18 7.95 -2.24
CA ASN A 34 -1.91 9.18 -1.49
C ASN A 34 -1.82 10.40 -2.40
N PHE A 35 -1.18 10.26 -3.56
CA PHE A 35 -1.04 11.33 -4.53
C PHE A 35 -2.38 11.72 -5.15
N LEU A 36 -3.23 10.73 -5.48
CA LEU A 36 -4.60 10.98 -5.95
C LEU A 36 -5.45 11.69 -4.89
N LEU A 37 -5.29 11.32 -3.62
CA LEU A 37 -5.96 12.00 -2.50
C LEU A 37 -5.49 13.45 -2.33
N GLN A 38 -4.20 13.74 -2.53
CA GLN A 38 -3.67 15.11 -2.49
C GLN A 38 -4.16 16.01 -3.63
N ILE A 39 -4.46 15.43 -4.79
CA ILE A 39 -4.94 16.18 -5.95
C ILE A 39 -6.38 16.68 -5.75
N ILE A 40 -7.15 16.11 -4.83
CA ILE A 40 -8.54 16.53 -4.56
C ILE A 40 -8.52 17.70 -3.57
N PRO A 41 -8.75 18.96 -4.02
CA PRO A 41 -8.80 20.10 -3.12
C PRO A 41 -10.03 20.00 -2.21
N GLY A 42 -9.82 19.99 -0.90
CA GLY A 42 -10.90 19.98 0.10
C GLY A 42 -10.95 18.75 1.01
N SER A 43 -10.09 17.75 0.81
CA SER A 43 -9.88 16.68 1.80
C SER A 43 -9.01 17.20 2.96
N GLY A 44 -9.52 18.14 3.76
CA GLY A 44 -8.88 18.64 4.99
C GLY A 44 -8.83 17.60 6.12
N THR A 45 -8.61 16.34 5.76
CA THR A 45 -8.50 15.21 6.65
C THR A 45 -7.03 15.09 7.05
N TRP A 46 -6.75 15.01 8.35
CA TRP A 46 -5.39 14.91 8.91
C TRP A 46 -4.50 13.85 8.23
N ILE A 47 -5.13 12.80 7.69
CA ILE A 47 -4.49 11.72 6.93
C ILE A 47 -3.80 12.21 5.66
N VAL A 48 -4.40 13.16 4.93
CA VAL A 48 -3.87 13.73 3.67
C VAL A 48 -2.80 14.77 3.97
N ASP A 49 -3.00 15.61 4.98
CA ASP A 49 -2.02 16.61 5.41
C ASP A 49 -0.71 15.96 5.87
N THR A 50 -0.81 14.87 6.63
CA THR A 50 0.37 14.16 7.17
C THR A 50 1.00 13.21 6.15
N ASN A 51 0.42 13.08 4.94
CA ASN A 51 0.89 12.10 3.94
C ASN A 51 1.00 10.68 4.52
N PHE A 52 0.03 10.28 5.35
CA PHE A 52 0.15 9.03 6.12
C PHE A 52 0.25 7.80 5.21
N PHE A 53 -0.54 7.79 4.13
CA PHE A 53 -0.49 6.73 3.11
C PHE A 53 0.82 6.71 2.34
N LEU A 54 1.45 7.87 2.12
CA LEU A 54 2.79 7.96 1.52
C LEU A 54 3.83 7.25 2.40
N HIS A 55 3.84 7.57 3.70
CA HIS A 55 4.81 7.00 4.65
C HIS A 55 4.60 5.49 4.81
N LEU A 56 3.34 5.05 4.96
CA LEU A 56 3.01 3.64 5.08
C LEU A 56 3.35 2.86 3.80
N GLY A 57 3.00 3.42 2.64
CA GLY A 57 3.31 2.83 1.34
C GLY A 57 4.82 2.73 1.09
N LEU A 58 5.60 3.74 1.48
CA LEU A 58 7.05 3.73 1.39
C LEU A 58 7.68 2.65 2.28
N ILE A 59 7.22 2.52 3.52
CA ILE A 59 7.69 1.48 4.45
C ILE A 59 7.40 0.09 3.86
N ILE A 60 6.17 -0.15 3.40
CA ILE A 60 5.78 -1.43 2.78
C ILE A 60 6.61 -1.70 1.52
N ALA A 61 6.89 -0.68 0.71
CA ALA A 61 7.71 -0.83 -0.49
C ALA A 61 9.15 -1.22 -0.17
N ILE A 62 9.76 -0.60 0.85
CA ILE A 62 11.10 -0.92 1.31
C ILE A 62 11.14 -2.35 1.88
N PHE A 63 10.18 -2.73 2.73
CA PHE A 63 10.09 -4.10 3.24
C PHE A 63 9.92 -5.13 2.13
N GLY A 64 9.11 -4.80 1.12
CA GLY A 64 8.95 -5.65 -0.06
C GLY A 64 10.25 -5.85 -0.84
N LEU A 65 11.02 -4.78 -1.05
CA LEU A 65 12.31 -4.85 -1.72
C LEU A 65 13.33 -5.66 -0.92
N LEU A 66 13.33 -5.51 0.41
CA LEU A 66 14.18 -6.28 1.31
C LEU A 66 13.81 -7.77 1.30
N LEU A 67 12.52 -8.10 1.25
CA LEU A 67 12.04 -9.49 1.20
C LEU A 67 12.40 -10.18 -0.12
N ILE A 68 12.32 -9.49 -1.25
CA ILE A 68 12.78 -10.01 -2.55
C ILE A 68 14.27 -10.34 -2.48
N ARG A 69 15.06 -9.43 -1.89
CA ARG A 69 16.52 -9.59 -1.80
C ARG A 69 16.98 -10.64 -0.79
N ALA A 70 16.18 -10.92 0.24
CA ALA A 70 16.48 -11.95 1.23
C ALA A 70 16.08 -13.36 0.77
N LEU A 71 15.26 -13.45 -0.29
CA LEU A 71 14.75 -14.70 -0.85
C LEU A 71 15.50 -15.15 -2.12
N ASP A 72 16.39 -14.31 -2.64
CA ASP A 72 17.35 -14.56 -3.74
C ASP A 72 18.72 -14.97 -3.17
#